data_AF-A0A6P0JSL5-F1
#
_entry.id   AF-A0A6P0JSL5-F1
#
_cell.length_a   1.000
_cell.length_b   1.000
_cell.length_c   1.000
_cell.angle_alpha   90.00
_cell.angle_beta   90.00
_cell.angle_gamma   90.00
#
_symmetry.space_group_name_H-M   'P 1'
#
loop_
_entity.id
_entity.type
_entity.pdbx_description
1 polymer ?
#
loop_
_entity_poly.entity_id
_entity_poly.type
_entity_poly.pdbx_seq_one_letter_code
_entity_poly.pdbx_strand_id
1 'polypeptide(L)'
;QNLPTGNTNPQQLRQTLLNNLSTPNFETQGATGVVAFEENTHNRANPPLDMVKVRRCSGVQYGLAFVPIEYNSAEEAGLSCS
;
A
#
# COMPACT_ATOMS: atom_id res chain seq x y z
N GLN A 1 -13.37 -13.21 4.20
CA GLN A 1 -12.13 -13.90 4.63
C GLN A 1 -12.25 -14.13 6.13
N ASN A 2 -12.29 -15.38 6.58
CA ASN A 2 -12.45 -15.72 8.00
C ASN A 2 -11.06 -15.73 8.65
N LEU A 3 -10.69 -14.67 9.38
CA LEU A 3 -9.59 -14.78 10.32
C LEU A 3 -10.02 -15.71 11.47
N PRO A 4 -9.17 -16.64 11.92
CA PRO A 4 -9.48 -17.47 13.07
C PRO A 4 -9.47 -16.59 14.34
N THR A 5 -10.63 -16.45 14.98
CA THR A 5 -10.86 -15.57 16.14
C THR A 5 -10.73 -16.29 17.50
N GLY A 6 -10.04 -17.44 17.55
CA GLY A 6 -9.87 -18.21 18.80
C GLY A 6 -8.40 -18.36 19.17
N ASN A 7 -8.03 -17.99 20.41
CA ASN A 7 -6.75 -18.24 21.10
C ASN A 7 -5.67 -18.94 20.25
N THR A 8 -5.09 -18.22 19.29
CA THR A 8 -4.12 -18.79 18.37
C THR A 8 -2.72 -18.48 18.88
N ASN A 9 -1.89 -19.50 19.10
CA ASN A 9 -0.48 -19.30 19.40
C ASN A 9 0.13 -18.37 18.32
N PRO A 10 0.82 -17.27 18.67
CA PRO A 10 1.39 -16.34 17.70
C PRO A 10 2.26 -17.00 16.63
N GLN A 11 2.95 -18.10 16.97
CA GLN A 11 3.73 -18.85 15.98
C GLN A 11 2.86 -19.60 14.97
N GLN A 12 1.74 -20.19 15.42
CA GLN A 12 0.79 -20.83 14.53
C GLN A 12 0.14 -19.80 13.59
N LEU A 13 -0.27 -18.63 14.12
CA LEU A 13 -0.81 -17.55 13.30
C LEU A 13 0.19 -17.08 12.24
N ARG A 14 1.45 -16.88 12.64
CA ARG A 14 2.52 -16.52 11.70
C ARG A 14 2.67 -17.57 10.61
N GLN A 15 2.71 -18.85 10.96
CA GLN A 15 2.85 -19.93 9.97
C GLN A 15 1.67 -19.98 9.01
N THR A 16 0.43 -19.82 9.50
CA THR A 16 -0.76 -19.75 8.66
C THR A 16 -0.70 -18.57 7.69
N LEU A 17 -0.29 -17.38 8.16
CA LEU A 17 -0.14 -16.21 7.30
C LEU A 17 0.92 -16.45 6.23
N LEU A 18 2.09 -16.98 6.60
CA LEU A 18 3.15 -17.29 5.65
C LEU A 18 2.70 -18.30 4.59
N ASN A 19 2.01 -19.38 5.01
CA ASN A 19 1.49 -20.38 4.09
C ASN A 19 0.49 -19.76 3.09
N ASN A 20 -0.42 -18.90 3.57
CA ASN A 20 -1.40 -18.24 2.71
C ASN A 20 -0.72 -17.29 1.71
N LEU A 21 0.22 -16.46 2.18
CA LEU A 21 0.93 -15.48 1.36
C LEU A 21 1.88 -16.15 0.34
N SER A 22 2.36 -17.35 0.63
CA SER A 22 3.26 -18.11 -0.25
C SER A 22 2.52 -19.02 -1.24
N THR A 23 1.18 -18.99 -1.28
CA THR A 23 0.44 -19.78 -2.27
C THR A 23 0.72 -19.24 -3.68
N PRO A 24 0.96 -20.10 -4.69
CA PRO A 24 1.31 -19.66 -6.05
C PRO A 24 0.30 -18.69 -6.69
N ASN A 25 -0.97 -18.81 -6.30
CA ASN A 25 -2.07 -18.00 -6.81
C ASN A 25 -2.58 -17.00 -5.76
N PHE A 26 -1.75 -16.61 -4.79
CA PHE A 26 -2.14 -15.59 -3.83
C PHE A 26 -2.41 -14.26 -4.55
N GLU A 27 -3.64 -13.76 -4.42
CA GLU A 27 -4.01 -12.46 -4.93
C GLU A 27 -4.96 -11.76 -3.94
N THR A 28 -4.75 -10.46 -3.73
CA THR A 28 -5.72 -9.62 -3.01
C THR A 28 -5.73 -8.18 -3.54
N GLN A 29 -6.78 -7.43 -3.24
CA GLN A 29 -6.91 -6.03 -3.65
C GLN A 29 -6.36 -5.10 -2.56
N GLY A 30 -5.36 -4.30 -2.91
CA GLY A 30 -4.78 -3.26 -2.07
C GLY A 30 -5.15 -1.85 -2.54
N ALA A 31 -4.73 -0.84 -1.78
CA ALA A 31 -4.97 0.58 -2.13
C ALA A 31 -4.32 0.99 -3.46
N THR A 32 -3.23 0.32 -3.85
CA THR A 32 -2.47 0.60 -5.07
C THR A 32 -2.75 -0.44 -6.18
N GLY A 33 -3.87 -1.17 -6.09
CA GLY A 33 -4.22 -2.25 -7.00
C GLY A 33 -3.86 -3.65 -6.48
N VAL A 34 -3.76 -4.60 -7.41
CA VAL A 34 -3.57 -6.03 -7.12
C VAL A 34 -2.25 -6.29 -6.38
N VAL A 35 -2.33 -7.02 -5.27
CA VAL A 35 -1.19 -7.55 -4.52
C VAL A 35 -1.06 -9.04 -4.82
N ALA A 36 0.03 -9.41 -5.47
CA ALA A 36 0.45 -10.77 -5.75
C ALA A 36 1.97 -10.88 -5.55
N PHE A 37 2.50 -12.09 -5.47
CA PHE A 37 3.92 -12.35 -5.23
C PHE A 37 4.52 -13.27 -6.30
N GLU A 38 5.78 -13.03 -6.67
CA GLU A 38 6.54 -13.91 -7.56
C GLU A 38 6.90 -15.21 -6.83
N GLU A 39 6.70 -16.36 -7.50
CA GLU A 39 6.89 -17.69 -6.88
C GLU A 39 8.30 -17.93 -6.31
N ASN A 40 9.34 -17.39 -6.97
CA ASN A 40 10.74 -17.72 -6.66
C ASN A 40 11.45 -16.67 -5.79
N THR A 41 11.04 -15.41 -5.86
CA THR A 41 11.69 -14.30 -5.14
C THR A 41 10.89 -13.87 -3.93
N HIS A 42 9.59 -14.21 -3.89
CA HIS A 42 8.60 -13.67 -2.95
C HIS A 42 8.50 -12.14 -2.97
N ASN A 43 9.03 -11.49 -4.02
CA ASN A 43 8.81 -10.08 -4.27
C ASN A 43 7.38 -9.84 -4.75
N ARG A 44 6.90 -8.61 -4.60
CA ARG A 44 5.60 -8.20 -5.12
C ARG A 44 5.64 -8.28 -6.65
N ALA A 45 4.76 -9.09 -7.24
CA ALA A 45 4.72 -9.32 -8.69
C ALA A 45 4.36 -8.05 -9.47
N ASN A 46 3.55 -7.19 -8.87
CA ASN A 46 3.24 -5.86 -9.40
C ASN A 46 3.94 -4.81 -8.54
N PRO A 47 4.86 -4.00 -9.11
CA PRO A 47 5.48 -2.91 -8.38
C PRO A 47 4.42 -1.88 -7.97
N PRO A 48 4.62 -1.15 -6.85
CA PRO A 48 3.73 -0.06 -6.46
C PRO A 48 3.67 0.98 -7.57
N LEU A 49 2.47 1.48 -7.86
CA LEU A 49 2.29 2.60 -8.76
C LEU A 49 2.62 3.91 -8.05
N ASP A 50 3.35 4.79 -8.73
CA ASP A 50 3.53 6.16 -8.26
C ASP A 50 2.19 6.90 -8.40
N MET A 51 1.51 7.15 -7.27
CA MET A 51 0.20 7.79 -7.26
C MET A 51 0.28 9.27 -6.86
N VAL A 52 1.28 9.63 -6.06
CA VAL A 52 1.43 10.99 -5.53
C VAL A 52 2.90 11.40 -5.49
N LYS A 53 3.13 12.71 -5.55
CA LYS A 53 4.43 13.35 -5.31
C LYS A 53 4.31 14.29 -4.11
N VAL A 54 5.38 14.34 -3.32
CA VAL A 54 5.44 15.26 -2.18
C VAL A 54 5.79 16.67 -2.69
N ARG A 55 5.00 17.66 -2.28
CA ARG A 55 5.19 19.07 -2.60
C ARG A 55 5.16 19.90 -1.33
N ARG A 56 5.87 21.04 -1.34
CA ARG A 56 5.75 22.03 -0.27
C ARG A 56 4.38 22.69 -0.32
N CYS A 57 3.78 22.87 0.84
CA CYS A 57 2.49 23.52 0.99
C CYS A 57 2.40 24.11 2.41
N SER A 58 2.76 25.39 2.58
CA SER A 58 2.90 26.03 3.91
C SER A 58 1.61 26.09 4.73
N GLY A 59 0.45 26.06 4.07
CA GLY A 59 -0.87 26.11 4.71
C GLY A 59 -1.37 24.81 5.36
N VAL A 60 -0.67 23.67 5.16
CA VAL A 60 -1.07 22.37 5.71
C VAL A 60 -0.14 21.88 6.82
N GLN A 61 -0.61 20.92 7.61
CA GLN A 61 0.17 20.30 8.68
C GLN A 61 1.51 19.76 8.12
N TYR A 62 2.62 20.12 8.75
CA TYR A 62 4.00 19.79 8.34
C TYR A 62 4.53 20.51 7.09
N GLY A 63 3.78 21.43 6.49
CA GLY A 63 4.27 22.23 5.36
C GLY A 63 4.44 21.42 4.06
N LEU A 64 3.86 20.23 3.99
CA LEU A 64 3.98 19.29 2.87
C LEU A 64 2.61 18.72 2.49
N ALA A 65 2.39 18.54 1.20
CA ALA A 65 1.20 17.89 0.66
C ALA A 65 1.59 16.74 -0.27
N PHE A 66 0.75 15.69 -0.26
CA PHE A 66 0.77 14.63 -1.28
C PHE A 66 -0.12 15.08 -2.43
N VAL A 67 0.51 15.35 -3.57
CA VAL A 67 -0.17 15.85 -4.78
C VAL A 67 -0.25 14.71 -5.78
N PRO A 68 -1.42 14.40 -6.36
CA PRO A 68 -1.53 13.40 -7.42
C PRO A 68 -0.55 13.67 -8.57
N ILE A 69 0.00 12.61 -9.16
CA ILE A 69 1.09 12.74 -10.14
C ILE A 69 0.71 13.56 -11.38
N GLU A 70 -0.59 13.58 -11.73
CA GLU A 70 -1.18 14.33 -12.84
C GLU A 70 -1.10 15.85 -12.68
N TYR A 71 -1.03 16.37 -11.45
CA TYR A 71 -0.98 17.83 -11.19
C TYR A 71 0.44 18.30 -10.95
N ASN A 72 0.91 19.36 -11.60
CA ASN A 72 2.30 19.81 -11.46
C ASN A 72 2.58 20.47 -10.10
N SER A 73 1.57 21.15 -9.53
CA SER A 73 1.66 21.86 -8.25
C SER A 73 0.49 21.53 -7.31
N ALA A 74 0.61 21.97 -6.05
CA ALA A 74 -0.44 21.78 -5.05
C ALA A 74 -1.67 22.64 -5.36
N GLU A 75 -1.47 23.85 -5.88
CA GLU A 75 -2.52 24.78 -6.30
C GLU A 75 -3.32 24.23 -7.49
N GLU A 76 -2.65 23.60 -8.46
CA GLU A 76 -3.30 22.91 -9.58
C GLU A 76 -4.19 21.76 -9.09
N ALA A 77 -3.78 21.09 -8.01
CA ALA A 77 -4.57 20.08 -7.32
C ALA A 77 -5.63 20.66 -6.36
N GLY A 78 -5.86 21.98 -6.37
CA GLY A 78 -6.88 22.65 -5.56
C GLY A 78 -6.51 22.85 -4.09
N LEU A 79 -5.25 22.67 -3.72
CA LEU A 79 -4.77 22.90 -2.35
C LEU A 79 -4.45 24.38 -2.14
N SER A 80 -4.94 24.94 -1.04
CA SER A 80 -4.55 26.27 -0.58
C SER A 80 -3.30 26.16 0.29
N CYS A 81 -2.17 26.57 -0.27
CA CYS A 81 -0.86 26.48 0.36
C CYS A 81 -0.33 27.81 0.92
N SER A 82 -1.12 28.88 0.77
CA SER A 82 -0.81 30.28 1.07
C SER A 82 -1.89 30.91 1.93
#